data_AF-A0A1Q7T732-F1
#
_entry.id   AF-A0A1Q7T732-F1
#
_cell.length_a   1.000
_cell.length_b   1.000
_cell.length_c   1.000
_cell.angle_alpha   90.00
_cell.angle_beta   90.00
_cell.angle_gamma   90.00
#
_symmetry.space_group_name_H-M   'P 1'
#
loop_
_entity.id
_entity.type
_entity.pdbx_description
1 polymer ?
#
loop_
_entity_poly.entity_id
_entity_poly.type
_entity_poly.pdbx_seq_one_letter_code
_entity_poly.pdbx_strand_id
1 'polypeptide(L)'
;MQNCKESRREPSLSIRKPGEESALSFVTSDGQPYSAHQAERYERYQQVMALHEQGMKTKEIAKRVGLGVRTIQRWLTHGEYVETNYHHQHRSRFDAYEAYVMRRWDEGCHNIQQLWREITALGYPHSDQALRRHLEALREKKPGDLPETSCFDHFSAKKAM
;
A
#
# COMPACT_ATOMS: atom_id res chain seq x y z
N MET A 1 -60.69 0.23 -30.86
CA MET A 1 -59.58 0.66 -31.75
C MET A 1 -58.38 0.88 -30.85
N GLN A 2 -57.52 -0.14 -30.72
CA GLN A 2 -56.23 -0.24 -31.42
C GLN A 2 -55.23 0.83 -30.96
N ASN A 3 -54.21 0.40 -30.20
CA ASN A 3 -52.80 0.38 -30.61
C ASN A 3 -52.07 1.70 -30.23
N CYS A 4 -50.80 1.76 -29.83
CA CYS A 4 -49.73 0.79 -29.65
C CYS A 4 -48.50 1.59 -29.16
N LYS A 5 -47.59 0.92 -28.43
CA LYS A 5 -46.11 1.04 -28.52
C LYS A 5 -45.47 2.29 -27.90
N GLU A 6 -44.80 2.13 -26.77
CA GLU A 6 -43.37 1.76 -26.68
C GLU A 6 -42.44 2.93 -27.04
N SER A 7 -41.77 3.49 -26.04
CA SER A 7 -40.40 3.96 -26.22
C SER A 7 -39.70 4.02 -24.86
N ARG A 8 -39.23 2.85 -24.40
CA ARG A 8 -38.07 2.80 -23.50
C ARG A 8 -36.92 3.53 -24.18
N ARG A 9 -36.40 4.58 -23.54
CA ARG A 9 -35.06 5.08 -23.81
C ARG A 9 -34.08 4.19 -23.06
N GLU A 10 -33.55 3.20 -23.76
CA GLU A 10 -32.39 2.42 -23.34
C GLU A 10 -31.17 3.37 -23.24
N PRO A 11 -30.49 3.49 -22.09
CA PRO A 11 -29.11 3.95 -22.07
C PRO A 11 -28.24 2.73 -22.36
N SER A 12 -27.73 2.67 -23.59
CA SER A 12 -26.73 1.69 -24.02
C SER A 12 -25.41 1.91 -23.26
N LEU A 13 -25.32 1.41 -22.03
CA LEU A 13 -24.03 1.15 -21.39
C LEU A 13 -23.57 -0.21 -21.88
N SER A 14 -22.62 -0.15 -22.81
CA SER A 14 -21.89 -1.30 -23.32
C SER A 14 -21.19 -2.00 -22.15
N ILE A 15 -21.85 -3.02 -21.59
CA ILE A 15 -21.27 -3.96 -20.64
C ILE A 15 -20.17 -4.68 -21.44
N ARG A 16 -18.92 -4.25 -21.25
CA ARG A 16 -17.77 -5.00 -21.74
C ARG A 16 -17.85 -6.37 -21.08
N LYS A 17 -17.94 -7.44 -21.89
CA LYS A 17 -17.87 -8.81 -21.41
C LYS A 17 -16.52 -9.02 -20.73
N PRO A 18 -16.44 -9.50 -19.47
CA PRO A 18 -15.21 -10.01 -18.91
C PRO A 18 -15.22 -11.53 -19.09
N GLY A 19 -14.91 -11.96 -20.31
CA GLY A 19 -14.53 -13.34 -20.58
C GLY A 19 -13.28 -13.24 -21.42
N GLU A 20 -12.19 -13.87 -20.97
CA GLU A 20 -10.89 -13.95 -21.63
C GLU A 20 -9.90 -12.82 -21.31
N GLU A 21 -9.46 -12.76 -20.05
CA GLU A 21 -8.02 -12.63 -19.76
C GLU A 21 -7.71 -13.30 -18.42
N SER A 22 -7.75 -14.62 -18.50
CA SER A 22 -7.00 -15.52 -17.63
C SER A 22 -5.56 -14.99 -17.48
N ALA A 23 -5.16 -14.69 -16.24
CA ALA A 23 -3.84 -14.20 -15.83
C ALA A 23 -3.55 -12.68 -15.86
N LEU A 24 -4.51 -11.82 -15.50
CA LEU A 24 -4.15 -10.51 -14.94
C LEU A 24 -3.54 -10.69 -13.54
N SER A 25 -2.22 -10.52 -13.55
CA SER A 25 -1.21 -10.54 -12.49
C SER A 25 -1.67 -10.11 -11.10
N PHE A 26 -1.21 -10.84 -10.08
CA PHE A 26 -1.23 -10.50 -8.64
C PHE A 26 -0.42 -9.25 -8.29
N VAL A 27 -0.58 -8.19 -9.07
CA VAL A 27 0.30 -7.05 -9.10
C VAL A 27 -0.58 -5.81 -9.17
N THR A 28 -0.44 -4.96 -8.16
CA THR A 28 -1.06 -3.64 -8.11
C THR A 28 -0.68 -2.81 -9.36
N SER A 29 -1.41 -1.73 -9.66
CA SER A 29 -1.06 -0.81 -10.77
C SER A 29 0.40 -0.33 -10.71
N ASP A 30 1.00 -0.32 -9.52
CA ASP A 30 2.38 0.09 -9.25
C ASP A 30 3.42 -1.06 -9.34
N GLY A 31 3.06 -2.24 -9.81
CA GLY A 31 4.02 -3.34 -9.99
C GLY A 31 4.36 -4.10 -8.69
N GLN A 32 3.71 -3.78 -7.57
CA GLN A 32 3.98 -4.43 -6.28
C GLN A 32 3.08 -5.65 -6.04
N PRO A 33 3.60 -6.74 -5.43
CA PRO A 33 2.79 -7.89 -5.06
C PRO A 33 1.78 -7.50 -3.98
N TYR A 34 0.56 -8.05 -4.08
CA TYR A 34 -0.46 -7.85 -3.06
C TYR A 34 0.02 -8.27 -1.67
N SER A 35 -0.21 -7.42 -0.67
CA SER A 35 -0.16 -7.86 0.73
C SER A 35 -1.22 -8.93 0.98
N ALA A 36 -1.03 -9.78 1.98
CA ALA A 36 -1.96 -10.88 2.29
C ALA A 36 -3.43 -10.41 2.44
N HIS A 37 -3.65 -9.24 3.05
CA HIS A 37 -4.97 -8.65 3.20
C HIS A 37 -5.57 -8.16 1.87
N GLN A 38 -4.74 -7.65 0.95
CA GLN A 38 -5.21 -7.26 -0.39
C GLN A 38 -5.59 -8.47 -1.23
N ALA A 39 -4.82 -9.56 -1.16
CA ALA A 39 -5.12 -10.81 -1.84
C ALA A 39 -6.47 -11.41 -1.36
N GLU A 40 -6.67 -11.51 -0.04
CA GLU A 40 -7.93 -11.99 0.53
C GLU A 40 -9.14 -11.13 0.09
N ARG A 41 -8.96 -9.81 0.02
CA ARG A 41 -10.02 -8.90 -0.42
C ARG A 41 -10.32 -9.04 -1.92
N TYR A 42 -9.30 -9.30 -2.73
CA TYR A 42 -9.45 -9.58 -4.16
C TYR A 42 -10.17 -10.91 -4.41
N GLU A 43 -9.84 -11.97 -3.66
CA GLU A 43 -10.57 -13.25 -3.72
C GLU A 43 -12.06 -13.08 -3.41
N ARG A 44 -12.39 -12.29 -2.37
CA ARG A 44 -13.79 -11.95 -2.06
C ARG A 44 -14.48 -11.18 -3.19
N TYR A 45 -13.77 -10.28 -3.88
CA TYR A 45 -14.32 -9.58 -5.05
C TYR A 45 -14.64 -10.56 -6.17
N GLN A 46 -13.72 -11.48 -6.49
CA GLN A 46 -13.96 -12.52 -7.51
C GLN A 46 -15.15 -13.41 -7.14
N GLN A 47 -15.26 -13.79 -5.87
CA GLN A 47 -16.40 -14.57 -5.38
C GLN A 47 -17.72 -13.81 -5.55
N VAL A 48 -17.74 -12.50 -5.28
CA VAL A 48 -18.92 -11.66 -5.48
C VAL A 48 -19.31 -11.58 -6.96
N MET A 49 -18.34 -11.40 -7.86
CA MET A 49 -18.60 -11.35 -9.31
C MET A 49 -19.17 -12.67 -9.81
N ALA A 50 -18.58 -13.80 -9.42
CA ALA A 50 -19.07 -15.13 -9.79
C ALA A 50 -20.51 -15.39 -9.30
N LEU A 51 -20.86 -14.97 -8.08
CA LEU A 51 -22.22 -15.11 -7.55
C LEU A 51 -23.22 -14.15 -8.25
N HIS A 52 -22.75 -12.97 -8.65
CA HIS A 52 -23.57 -12.01 -9.38
C HIS A 52 -23.87 -12.49 -10.81
N GLU A 53 -22.89 -13.09 -11.49
CA GLU A 53 -23.08 -13.71 -12.81
C GLU A 53 -24.10 -14.85 -12.79
N GLN A 54 -24.22 -15.56 -11.66
CA GLN A 54 -25.26 -16.57 -11.43
C GLN A 54 -26.67 -15.96 -11.22
N GLY A 55 -26.80 -14.62 -11.26
CA GLY A 55 -28.07 -13.91 -11.12
C GLY A 55 -28.56 -13.79 -9.67
N MET A 56 -27.72 -14.05 -8.67
CA MET A 56 -28.11 -13.90 -7.27
C MET A 56 -28.33 -12.44 -6.87
N LYS A 57 -29.26 -12.21 -5.95
CA LYS A 57 -29.53 -10.87 -5.42
C LYS A 57 -28.38 -10.41 -4.54
N THR A 58 -28.04 -9.12 -4.60
CA THR A 58 -26.96 -8.52 -3.81
C THR A 58 -27.06 -8.78 -2.31
N LYS A 59 -28.29 -8.83 -1.76
CA LYS A 59 -28.52 -9.13 -0.33
C LYS A 59 -28.18 -10.58 0.05
N GLU A 60 -28.37 -11.52 -0.87
CA GLU A 60 -28.05 -12.93 -0.65
C GLU A 60 -26.55 -13.15 -0.78
N ILE A 61 -25.92 -12.51 -1.77
CA ILE A 61 -24.46 -12.48 -1.93
C ILE A 61 -23.79 -11.91 -0.67
N ALA A 62 -24.31 -10.82 -0.12
CA ALA A 62 -23.83 -10.22 1.12
C ALA A 62 -23.82 -11.21 2.30
N LYS A 63 -24.91 -11.96 2.47
CA LYS A 63 -25.01 -12.98 3.53
C LYS A 63 -24.04 -14.15 3.32
N ARG A 64 -23.82 -14.56 2.06
CA ARG A 64 -22.96 -15.70 1.72
C ARG A 64 -21.47 -15.38 1.82
N VAL A 65 -21.06 -14.19 1.38
CA VAL A 65 -19.66 -13.76 1.37
C VAL A 65 -19.26 -13.05 2.69
N GLY A 66 -20.25 -12.61 3.48
CA GLY A 66 -20.01 -11.89 4.74
C GLY A 66 -19.60 -10.42 4.55
N LEU A 67 -20.02 -9.81 3.43
CA LEU A 67 -19.70 -8.42 3.09
C LEU A 67 -20.92 -7.51 3.20
N GLY A 68 -20.68 -6.23 3.48
CA GLY A 68 -21.72 -5.22 3.48
C GLY A 68 -22.32 -5.01 2.08
N VAL A 69 -23.65 -4.89 2.00
CA VAL A 69 -24.38 -4.68 0.73
C VAL A 69 -23.85 -3.47 -0.05
N ARG A 70 -23.49 -2.38 0.64
CA ARG A 70 -22.91 -1.17 0.02
C ARG A 70 -21.56 -1.42 -0.65
N THR A 71 -20.75 -2.33 -0.09
CA THR A 71 -19.45 -2.71 -0.66
C THR A 71 -19.65 -3.46 -1.97
N ILE A 72 -20.59 -4.42 -1.97
CA ILE A 72 -20.92 -5.18 -3.18
C ILE A 72 -21.51 -4.26 -4.25
N GLN A 73 -22.45 -3.40 -3.90
CA GLN A 73 -23.01 -2.41 -4.84
C GLN A 73 -21.92 -1.52 -5.43
N ARG A 74 -20.99 -1.02 -4.59
CA ARG A 74 -19.85 -0.23 -5.07
C ARG A 74 -19.04 -1.03 -6.10
N TRP A 75 -18.67 -2.27 -5.81
CA TRP A 75 -17.91 -3.12 -6.73
C TRP A 75 -18.64 -3.39 -8.04
N LEU A 76 -19.95 -3.68 -7.98
CA LEU A 76 -20.78 -3.91 -9.17
C LEU A 76 -20.94 -2.63 -10.01
N THR A 77 -21.10 -1.47 -9.37
CA THR A 77 -21.22 -0.18 -10.07
C THR A 77 -19.93 0.23 -10.77
N HIS A 78 -18.78 0.03 -10.11
CA HIS A 78 -17.49 0.39 -10.71
C HIS A 78 -17.04 -0.63 -11.76
N GLY A 79 -17.48 -1.90 -11.68
CA GLY A 79 -17.12 -2.94 -12.66
C GLY A 79 -15.65 -3.35 -12.62
N GLU A 80 -14.87 -2.77 -11.71
CA GLU A 80 -13.44 -2.99 -11.54
C GLU A 80 -13.13 -3.07 -10.04
N TYR A 81 -12.15 -3.90 -9.69
CA TYR A 81 -11.60 -3.91 -8.34
C TYR A 81 -10.74 -2.66 -8.15
N VAL A 82 -11.37 -1.56 -7.72
CA VAL A 82 -10.64 -0.39 -7.26
C VAL A 82 -10.03 -0.72 -5.90
N GLU A 83 -8.73 -1.00 -5.90
CA GLU A 83 -7.91 -1.01 -4.70
C GLU A 83 -8.11 0.31 -3.97
N THR A 84 -8.91 0.29 -2.90
CA THR A 84 -8.97 1.43 -2.00
C THR A 84 -7.66 1.41 -1.24
N ASN A 85 -6.65 2.05 -1.81
CA ASN A 85 -5.31 2.16 -1.24
C ASN A 85 -5.42 3.00 0.04
N TYR A 86 -5.76 2.34 1.15
CA TYR A 86 -6.01 2.99 2.43
C TYR A 86 -4.69 3.47 3.08
N HIS A 87 -3.55 3.01 2.57
CA HIS A 87 -2.26 3.54 2.93
C HIS A 87 -1.93 4.75 2.06
N HIS A 88 -2.61 5.87 2.31
CA HIS A 88 -1.95 7.13 2.07
C HIS A 88 -0.68 7.11 2.91
N GLN A 89 0.48 7.07 2.28
CA GLN A 89 1.73 7.33 2.98
C GLN A 89 1.56 8.70 3.62
N HIS A 90 1.43 8.70 4.95
CA HIS A 90 1.35 9.94 5.70
C HIS A 90 2.65 10.67 5.42
N ARG A 91 2.58 11.75 4.63
CA ARG A 91 3.73 12.62 4.42
C ARG A 91 4.16 13.09 5.79
N SER A 92 5.33 12.64 6.25
CA SER A 92 5.87 13.15 7.50
C SER A 92 6.17 14.62 7.30
N ARG A 93 6.01 15.43 8.36
CA ARG A 93 6.49 16.82 8.32
C ARG A 93 8.01 16.89 8.07
N PHE A 94 8.73 15.76 8.24
CA PHE A 94 10.13 15.60 7.88
C PHE A 94 10.37 15.55 6.36
N ASP A 95 9.44 15.03 5.56
CA ASP A 95 9.61 14.85 4.11
C ASP A 95 9.87 16.18 3.39
N ALA A 96 9.38 17.30 3.95
CA ALA A 96 9.66 18.64 3.43
C ALA A 96 11.13 19.07 3.57
N TYR A 97 11.86 18.49 4.53
CA TYR A 97 13.25 18.81 4.85
C TYR A 97 14.22 17.69 4.44
N GLU A 98 13.69 16.53 4.02
CA GLU A 98 14.47 15.35 3.64
C GLU A 98 15.51 15.69 2.56
N ALA A 99 15.10 16.40 1.50
CA ALA A 99 16.00 16.78 0.41
C ALA A 99 17.20 17.63 0.88
N TYR A 100 16.98 18.55 1.83
CA TYR A 100 18.06 19.35 2.41
C TYR A 100 19.00 18.48 3.24
N VAL A 101 18.44 17.63 4.09
CA VAL A 101 19.21 16.74 4.97
C VAL A 101 20.04 15.74 4.16
N MET A 102 19.47 15.14 3.11
CA MET A 102 20.18 14.23 2.21
C MET A 102 21.35 14.94 1.51
N ARG A 103 21.15 16.15 0.99
CA ARG A 103 22.23 16.92 0.37
C ARG A 103 23.39 17.14 1.35
N ARG A 104 23.10 17.54 2.59
CA ARG A 104 24.14 17.75 3.62
C ARG A 104 24.82 16.44 4.02
N TRP A 105 24.07 15.35 4.00
CA TRP A 105 24.60 14.01 4.23
C TRP A 105 25.61 13.58 3.17
N ASP A 106 25.30 13.81 1.89
CA ASP A 106 26.21 13.53 0.76
C ASP A 106 27.43 14.45 0.76
N GLU A 107 27.29 15.69 1.24
CA GLU A 107 28.41 16.62 1.50
C GLU A 107 29.31 16.17 2.69
N GLY A 108 28.98 15.06 3.36
CA GLY A 108 29.76 14.48 4.46
C GLY A 108 29.39 15.01 5.85
N CYS A 109 28.35 15.85 5.97
CA CYS A 109 27.89 16.38 7.24
C CYS A 109 27.01 15.35 7.96
N HIS A 110 27.64 14.42 8.69
CA HIS A 110 26.97 13.37 9.46
C HIS A 110 26.62 13.78 10.91
N ASN A 111 26.88 15.04 11.28
CA ASN A 111 26.60 15.56 12.61
C ASN A 111 25.11 15.93 12.75
N ILE A 112 24.35 15.08 13.43
CA ILE A 112 22.91 15.22 13.58
C ILE A 112 22.52 16.51 14.31
N GLN A 113 23.31 16.96 15.29
CA GLN A 113 23.03 18.21 16.01
C GLN A 113 23.20 19.43 15.11
N GLN A 114 24.18 19.38 14.20
CA GLN A 114 24.38 20.41 13.20
C GLN A 114 23.22 20.44 12.19
N LEU A 115 22.84 19.28 11.65
CA LEU A 115 21.69 19.16 10.76
C LEU A 115 20.40 19.65 11.42
N TRP A 116 20.18 19.33 12.69
CA TRP A 116 19.01 19.80 13.44
C TRP A 116 18.97 21.31 13.53
N ARG A 117 20.08 21.97 13.90
CA ARG A 117 20.14 23.44 13.95
C ARG A 117 19.85 24.08 12.60
N GLU A 118 20.37 23.51 11.52
CA GLU A 118 20.15 23.98 10.16
C GLU A 118 18.67 23.84 9.74
N ILE A 119 18.03 22.69 9.97
CA ILE A 119 16.61 22.51 9.63
C ILE A 119 15.67 23.27 10.56
N THR A 120 16.03 23.45 11.83
CA THR A 120 15.25 24.29 12.77
C THR A 120 15.26 25.74 12.32
N ALA A 121 16.39 26.24 11.78
CA ALA A 121 16.43 27.56 11.14
C ALA A 121 15.53 27.66 9.90
N LEU A 122 15.30 26.54 9.20
CA LEU A 122 14.34 26.44 8.09
C LEU A 122 12.87 26.26 8.54
N GLY A 123 12.59 26.20 9.84
CA GLY A 123 11.24 26.07 10.39
C GLY A 123 10.84 24.66 10.82
N TYR A 124 11.80 23.75 11.01
CA TYR A 124 11.52 22.40 11.49
C TYR A 124 10.92 22.39 12.91
N PRO A 125 9.73 21.80 13.12
CA PRO A 125 8.98 21.95 14.37
C PRO A 125 9.19 20.81 15.38
N HIS A 126 10.04 19.82 15.07
CA HIS A 126 10.26 18.67 15.97
C HIS A 126 11.62 18.74 16.66
N SER A 127 11.77 17.90 17.69
CA SER A 127 12.99 17.77 18.47
C SER A 127 14.13 17.12 17.68
N ASP A 128 15.34 17.28 18.19
CA ASP A 128 16.54 16.64 17.69
C ASP A 128 16.44 15.10 17.76
N GLN A 129 15.78 14.56 18.80
CA GLN A 129 15.54 13.13 18.94
C GLN A 129 14.64 12.58 17.83
N ALA A 130 13.65 13.35 17.36
CA ALA A 130 12.83 12.95 16.22
C ALA A 130 13.68 12.87 14.94
N LEU A 131 14.56 13.85 14.72
CA LEU A 131 15.51 13.83 13.60
C LEU A 131 16.47 12.63 13.70
N ARG A 132 17.00 12.34 14.89
CA ARG A 132 17.88 11.19 15.14
C ARG A 132 17.22 9.88 14.74
N ARG A 133 15.97 9.64 15.18
CA ARG A 133 15.22 8.43 14.81
C ARG A 133 15.04 8.28 13.30
N HIS A 134 14.74 9.38 12.60
CA HIS A 134 14.63 9.38 11.14
C HIS A 134 15.97 9.05 10.46
N LEU A 135 17.06 9.66 10.93
CA LEU A 135 18.41 9.45 10.38
C LEU A 135 19.01 8.09 10.75
N GLU A 136 18.67 7.52 11.91
CA GLU A 136 19.05 6.17 12.33
C GLU A 136 18.43 5.13 11.39
N ALA A 137 17.14 5.25 11.08
CA ALA A 137 16.48 4.40 10.08
C ALA A 137 17.13 4.54 8.68
N LEU A 138 17.60 5.74 8.31
CA LEU A 138 18.33 5.94 7.06
C LEU A 138 19.74 5.32 7.06
N ARG A 139 20.41 5.29 8.22
CA ARG A 139 21.70 4.59 8.38
C ARG A 139 21.55 3.08 8.25
N GLU A 140 20.53 2.51 8.88
CA GLU A 140 20.23 1.08 8.83
C GLU A 140 19.81 0.62 7.42
N LYS A 141 19.16 1.51 6.65
CA LYS A 141 18.66 1.20 5.31
C LYS A 141 19.71 1.32 4.20
N LYS A 142 20.94 1.77 4.48
CA LYS A 142 22.02 1.82 3.48
C LYS A 142 22.39 0.38 3.08
N PRO A 143 22.00 -0.13 1.89
CA PRO A 143 22.43 -1.46 1.48
C PRO A 143 23.85 -1.32 0.91
N GLY A 144 24.85 -1.83 1.61
CA GLY A 144 26.18 -2.00 1.03
C GLY A 144 27.39 -1.59 1.86
N ASP A 145 27.40 -1.87 3.16
CA ASP A 145 28.67 -2.06 3.87
C ASP A 145 28.50 -3.13 4.95
N LEU A 146 28.53 -4.39 4.50
CA LEU A 146 28.98 -5.49 5.33
C LEU A 146 30.46 -5.70 5.00
N PRO A 147 31.39 -5.44 5.93
CA PRO A 147 32.54 -6.31 6.06
C PRO A 147 32.09 -7.51 6.90
N GLU A 148 32.01 -8.68 6.27
CA GLU A 148 32.18 -9.95 6.94
C GLU A 148 33.49 -9.90 7.72
N THR A 149 33.43 -9.76 9.05
CA THR A 149 34.44 -10.40 9.89
C THR A 149 33.85 -10.80 11.24
N SER A 150 34.01 -12.09 11.48
CA SER A 150 34.18 -12.70 12.79
C SER A 150 32.90 -12.95 13.58
N CYS A 151 32.37 -14.16 13.36
CA CYS A 151 32.16 -15.08 14.48
C CYS A 151 33.20 -14.82 15.59
N PHE A 152 32.78 -14.25 16.71
CA PHE A 152 33.56 -14.33 17.94
C PHE A 152 33.23 -15.65 18.62
N ASP A 153 33.67 -16.74 17.99
CA ASP A 153 34.08 -17.91 18.76
C ASP A 153 35.45 -17.55 19.36
N HIS A 154 35.46 -17.18 20.63
CA HIS A 154 36.62 -17.47 21.48
C HIS A 154 36.18 -18.45 22.56
N PHE A 155 36.15 -19.71 22.13
CA PHE A 155 36.60 -20.84 22.91
C PHE A 155 37.79 -20.46 23.82
N SER A 156 37.63 -20.50 25.14
CA SER A 156 38.26 -21.53 26.01
C SER A 156 38.42 -21.07 27.46
N ALA A 157 38.16 -22.02 28.35
CA ALA A 157 38.28 -21.94 29.79
C ALA A 157 39.74 -21.94 30.31
N LYS A 158 39.99 -21.23 31.42
CA LYS A 158 41.00 -21.55 32.47
C LYS A 158 40.47 -20.93 33.80
N LYS A 159 39.98 -21.68 34.80
CA LYS A 159 40.60 -22.60 35.79
C LYS A 159 41.25 -21.88 37.00
N ALA A 160 40.82 -22.28 38.20
CA ALA A 160 41.41 -22.08 39.55
C ALA A 160 41.36 -20.62 40.09
N MET A 161 41.05 -20.34 41.36
CA MET A 161 41.22 -21.03 42.64
C MET A 161 40.07 -20.66 43.60
#